data_AF-A0A6I5C2G2-F1
#
_entry.id   AF-A0A6I5C2G2-F1
#
_cell.length_a   1.000
_cell.length_b   1.000
_cell.length_c   1.000
_cell.angle_alpha   90.00
_cell.angle_beta   90.00
_cell.angle_gamma   90.00
#
_symmetry.space_group_name_H-M   'P 1'
#
loop_
_entity.id
_entity.type
_entity.pdbx_description
1 polymer ?
#
loop_
_entity_poly.entity_id
_entity_poly.type
_entity_poly.pdbx_seq_one_letter_code
_entity_poly.pdbx_strand_id
1 'polypeptide(L)'
;PLTRVLRAPLRRATGVRGVLALANVRRNPRRTAATAGALTVCVALVSTVTVALSSLSATAGRKAGAELPTDLRISAVDFAEVGADTAGRIARLPHVAAVTAVR
;
A
#
# COMPACT_ATOMS: atom_id res chain seq x y z
N PRO A 1 -30.54 18.08 -9.44
CA PRO A 1 -30.81 16.99 -8.46
C PRO A 1 -29.68 16.81 -7.42
N LEU A 2 -28.42 16.57 -7.84
CA LEU A 2 -27.27 16.32 -6.95
C LEU A 2 -26.96 17.45 -5.93
N THR A 3 -27.03 18.71 -6.36
CA THR A 3 -26.79 19.87 -5.46
C THR A 3 -27.82 20.01 -4.34
N ARG A 4 -28.98 19.35 -4.45
CA ARG A 4 -29.99 19.31 -3.38
C ARG A 4 -29.60 18.31 -2.29
N VAL A 5 -29.07 17.14 -2.69
CA VAL A 5 -28.60 16.08 -1.78
C VAL A 5 -27.36 16.53 -1.02
N LEU A 6 -26.43 17.20 -1.70
CA LEU A 6 -25.18 17.70 -1.10
C LEU A 6 -25.38 18.89 -0.15
N ARG A 7 -26.53 19.58 -0.20
CA ARG A 7 -26.75 20.83 0.55
C ARG A 7 -26.80 20.62 2.06
N ALA A 8 -27.52 19.60 2.55
CA ALA A 8 -27.68 19.33 3.98
C ALA A 8 -26.35 18.96 4.67
N PRO A 9 -25.55 18.02 4.14
CA PRO A 9 -24.25 17.70 4.73
C PRO A 9 -23.25 18.85 4.60
N LEU A 10 -23.17 19.55 3.45
CA LEU A 10 -22.27 20.70 3.33
C LEU A 10 -22.62 21.83 4.29
N ARG A 11 -23.92 22.11 4.50
CA ARG A 11 -24.34 23.14 5.47
C ARG A 11 -23.93 22.77 6.89
N ARG A 12 -23.98 21.49 7.26
CA ARG A 12 -23.51 21.03 8.57
C ARG A 12 -22.00 21.18 8.73
N ALA A 13 -21.22 20.82 7.71
CA ALA A 13 -19.76 20.82 7.79
C ALA A 13 -19.12 22.21 7.58
N THR A 14 -19.72 23.06 6.74
CA THR A 14 -19.13 24.33 6.29
C THR A 14 -20.02 25.55 6.50
N GLY A 15 -21.20 25.36 7.12
CA GLY A 15 -22.14 26.42 7.43
C GLY A 15 -22.68 27.14 6.18
N VAL A 16 -22.86 28.45 6.31
CA VAL A 16 -23.40 29.32 5.25
C VAL A 16 -22.47 29.39 4.03
N ARG A 17 -21.15 29.28 4.23
CA ARG A 17 -20.15 29.36 3.16
C ARG A 17 -20.35 28.26 2.11
N GLY A 18 -20.59 27.02 2.53
CA GLY A 18 -20.86 25.91 1.60
C GLY A 18 -22.17 26.05 0.84
N VAL A 19 -23.19 26.65 1.46
CA VAL A 19 -24.47 26.93 0.78
C VAL A 19 -24.26 27.97 -0.33
N LEU A 20 -23.49 29.03 -0.06
CA LEU A 20 -23.13 30.05 -1.06
C LEU A 20 -22.24 29.48 -2.17
N ALA A 21 -21.28 28.61 -1.82
CA ALA A 21 -20.45 27.92 -2.80
C ALA A 21 -21.30 27.06 -3.76
N LEU A 22 -22.25 26.27 -3.24
CA LEU A 22 -23.20 25.51 -4.04
C LEU A 22 -24.07 26.39 -4.94
N ALA A 23 -24.45 27.59 -4.47
CA ALA A 23 -25.16 28.56 -5.30
C ALA A 23 -24.27 29.11 -6.42
N ASN A 24 -22.99 29.38 -6.14
CA ASN A 24 -22.02 29.83 -7.14
C ASN A 24 -21.79 28.78 -8.23
N VAL A 25 -21.64 27.51 -7.84
CA VAL A 25 -21.51 26.38 -8.76
C VAL A 25 -22.74 26.23 -9.66
N ARG A 26 -23.94 26.44 -9.11
CA ARG A 26 -25.19 26.40 -9.89
C ARG A 26 -25.30 27.53 -10.91
N ARG A 27 -24.73 28.71 -10.63
CA ARG A 27 -24.78 29.87 -11.53
C ARG A 27 -23.85 29.69 -12.73
N ASN A 28 -22.67 29.09 -12.53
CA ASN A 28 -21.67 28.92 -13.58
C ASN A 28 -21.17 27.47 -13.69
N PRO A 29 -22.06 26.50 -13.98
CA PRO A 29 -21.73 25.07 -13.90
C PRO A 29 -20.62 24.63 -14.85
N ARG A 30 -20.53 25.25 -16.04
CA ARG A 30 -19.49 24.92 -17.03
C ARG A 30 -18.07 25.24 -16.53
N ARG A 31 -17.87 26.38 -15.85
CA ARG A 31 -16.56 26.77 -15.31
C ARG A 31 -16.09 25.84 -14.19
N THR A 32 -17.00 25.48 -13.28
CA THR A 32 -16.69 24.53 -12.20
C THR A 32 -16.46 23.12 -12.72
N ALA A 33 -17.23 22.68 -13.73
CA ALA A 33 -17.03 21.36 -14.32
C ALA A 33 -15.68 21.23 -15.03
N ALA A 34 -15.23 22.28 -15.74
CA ALA A 34 -13.93 22.26 -16.42
C ALA A 34 -12.75 22.11 -15.43
N THR A 35 -12.76 22.85 -14.32
CA THR A 35 -11.70 22.75 -13.31
C THR A 35 -11.72 21.42 -12.58
N ALA A 36 -12.91 20.95 -12.17
CA ALA A 36 -13.06 19.66 -11.50
C ALA A 36 -12.68 18.49 -12.42
N GLY A 37 -13.05 18.56 -13.70
CA GLY A 37 -12.71 17.57 -14.72
C GLY A 37 -11.21 17.46 -14.93
N ALA A 38 -10.51 18.59 -15.08
CA ALA A 38 -9.05 18.61 -15.20
C ALA A 38 -8.37 17.94 -14.00
N LEU A 39 -8.77 18.31 -12.77
CA LEU A 39 -8.25 17.68 -11.55
C LEU A 39 -8.53 16.17 -11.51
N THR A 40 -9.71 15.75 -11.94
CA THR A 40 -10.12 14.34 -11.93
C THR A 40 -9.24 13.52 -12.87
N VAL A 41 -8.97 14.03 -14.07
CA VAL A 41 -8.07 13.38 -15.04
C VAL A 41 -6.65 13.31 -14.46
N CYS A 42 -6.14 14.40 -13.89
CA CYS A 42 -4.81 14.41 -13.27
C CYS A 42 -4.68 13.35 -12.15
N VAL A 43 -5.62 13.33 -11.20
CA VAL A 43 -5.58 12.37 -10.08
C VAL A 43 -5.73 10.93 -10.57
N ALA A 44 -6.57 10.68 -11.58
CA ALA A 44 -6.72 9.36 -12.18
C ALA A 44 -5.41 8.87 -12.81
N LEU A 45 -4.73 9.73 -13.57
CA LEU A 45 -3.45 9.42 -14.20
C LEU A 45 -2.37 9.11 -13.16
N VAL A 46 -2.21 9.97 -12.15
CA VAL A 46 -1.24 9.77 -11.07
C VAL A 46 -1.52 8.46 -10.33
N SER A 47 -2.78 8.23 -9.94
CA SER A 47 -3.16 7.01 -9.19
C SER A 47 -2.88 5.74 -9.99
N THR A 48 -3.19 5.74 -11.28
CA THR A 48 -2.96 4.58 -12.16
C THR A 48 -1.46 4.23 -12.21
N VAL A 49 -0.62 5.25 -12.40
CA VAL A 49 0.84 5.08 -12.42
C VAL A 49 1.37 4.62 -11.06
N THR A 50 0.93 5.24 -9.97
CA THR A 50 1.35 4.89 -8.61
C THR A 50 0.99 3.45 -8.24
N VAL A 51 -0.24 3.01 -8.54
CA VAL A 51 -0.68 1.64 -8.25
C VAL A 51 0.09 0.63 -9.09
N ALA A 52 0.34 0.92 -10.37
CA ALA A 52 1.14 0.06 -11.23
C ALA A 52 2.57 -0.10 -10.70
N LEU A 53 3.24 1.02 -10.37
CA LEU A 53 4.60 1.00 -9.79
C LEU A 53 4.65 0.26 -8.46
N SER A 54 3.72 0.55 -7.55
CA SER A 54 3.64 -0.13 -6.26
C SER A 54 3.43 -1.64 -6.40
N SER A 55 2.58 -2.05 -7.36
CA SER A 55 2.33 -3.46 -7.66
C SER A 55 3.58 -4.16 -8.20
N LEU A 56 4.32 -3.49 -9.07
CA LEU A 56 5.59 -4.01 -9.61
C LEU A 56 6.64 -4.16 -8.50
N SER A 57 6.85 -3.13 -7.67
CA SER A 57 7.78 -3.17 -6.54
C SER A 57 7.41 -4.27 -5.54
N ALA A 58 6.12 -4.41 -5.20
CA ALA A 58 5.66 -5.47 -4.31
C ALA A 58 5.87 -6.86 -4.91
N THR A 59 5.68 -7.01 -6.23
CA THR A 59 5.92 -8.27 -6.93
C THR A 59 7.41 -8.62 -6.95
N ALA A 60 8.28 -7.63 -7.22
CA ALA A 60 9.73 -7.83 -7.18
C ALA A 60 10.21 -8.25 -5.78
N GLY A 61 9.72 -7.59 -4.72
CA GLY A 61 10.03 -7.97 -3.34
C GLY A 61 9.55 -9.37 -3.00
N ARG A 62 8.35 -9.77 -3.44
CA ARG A 62 7.85 -11.15 -3.25
C ARG A 62 8.69 -12.19 -3.99
N LYS A 63 9.13 -11.91 -5.22
CA LYS A 63 10.00 -12.81 -5.98
C LYS A 63 11.36 -12.99 -5.31
N ALA A 64 11.99 -11.90 -4.87
CA ALA A 64 13.24 -11.94 -4.14
C ALA A 64 13.12 -12.75 -2.83
N GLY A 65 12.03 -12.57 -2.08
CA GLY A 65 11.77 -13.36 -0.86
C GLY A 65 11.43 -14.83 -1.12
N ALA A 66 10.77 -15.15 -2.23
CA ALA A 66 10.42 -16.53 -2.58
C ALA A 66 11.65 -17.37 -2.98
N GLU A 67 12.69 -16.74 -3.53
CA GLU A 67 13.95 -17.41 -3.88
C GLU A 67 14.86 -17.67 -2.66
N LEU A 68 14.66 -16.94 -1.55
CA LEU A 68 15.32 -17.19 -0.26
C LEU A 68 14.28 -17.61 0.81
N PRO A 69 13.85 -18.88 0.84
CA PRO A 69 12.93 -19.39 1.87
C PRO A 69 13.58 -19.48 3.27
N THR A 70 14.86 -19.12 3.41
CA THR A 70 15.61 -19.16 4.67
C THR A 70 16.21 -17.80 4.95
N ASP A 71 15.86 -17.21 6.10
CA ASP A 71 16.44 -15.94 6.56
C ASP A 71 17.94 -16.06 6.88
N LEU A 72 18.38 -17.26 7.32
CA LEU A 72 19.76 -17.57 7.72
C LEU A 72 20.14 -18.98 7.28
N ARG A 73 21.36 -19.13 6.74
CA ARG A 73 21.97 -20.44 6.45
C ARG A 73 23.24 -20.63 7.27
N ILE A 74 23.30 -21.73 7.99
CA ILE A 74 24.48 -22.13 8.78
C ILE A 74 25.21 -23.21 7.99
N SER A 75 26.47 -22.97 7.67
CA SER A 75 27.35 -23.92 6.99
C SER A 75 28.57 -24.16 7.87
N ALA A 76 29.14 -25.37 7.80
CA ALA A 76 30.44 -25.61 8.40
C ALA A 76 31.53 -24.82 7.66
N VAL A 77 32.55 -24.41 8.40
CA VAL A 77 33.82 -23.94 7.81
C VAL A 77 34.56 -25.12 7.19
N ASP A 78 35.48 -24.85 6.26
CA ASP A 78 36.23 -25.91 5.58
C ASP A 78 36.87 -26.88 6.59
N PHE A 79 36.71 -28.18 6.34
CA PHE A 79 37.18 -29.29 7.18
C PHE A 79 36.51 -29.46 8.56
N ALA A 80 35.42 -28.71 8.85
CA ALA A 80 34.58 -28.92 10.02
C ALA A 80 33.25 -29.58 9.66
N GLU A 81 32.61 -30.22 10.65
CA GLU A 81 31.25 -30.74 10.53
C GLU A 81 30.29 -29.99 11.45
N VAL A 82 29.06 -29.78 10.99
CA VAL A 82 28.00 -29.28 11.87
C VAL A 82 27.54 -30.44 12.75
N GLY A 83 27.68 -30.28 14.07
CA GLY A 83 27.27 -31.31 15.03
C GLY A 83 25.77 -31.63 14.92
N ALA A 84 25.40 -32.91 15.05
CA ALA A 84 24.03 -33.40 14.82
C ALA A 84 22.96 -32.73 15.71
N ASP A 85 23.33 -32.28 16.92
CA ASP A 85 22.41 -31.62 17.88
C ASP A 85 22.24 -30.11 17.60
N THR A 86 23.01 -29.53 16.69
CA THR A 86 22.99 -28.07 16.42
C THR A 86 21.60 -27.57 16.02
N ALA A 87 20.89 -28.32 15.17
CA ALA A 87 19.52 -27.97 14.77
C ALA A 87 18.55 -27.95 15.97
N GLY A 88 18.66 -28.93 16.87
CA GLY A 88 17.83 -29.01 18.07
C GLY A 88 18.10 -27.89 19.07
N ARG A 89 19.36 -27.44 19.19
CA ARG A 89 19.73 -26.29 20.01
C ARG A 89 19.18 -24.98 19.47
N ILE A 90 19.22 -24.79 18.15
CA ILE A 90 18.70 -23.58 17.50
C ILE A 90 17.18 -23.52 17.60
N ALA A 91 16.49 -24.65 17.43
CA ALA A 91 15.02 -24.71 17.51
C ALA A 91 14.45 -24.34 18.89
N ARG A 92 15.27 -24.35 19.96
CA ARG A 92 14.88 -23.94 21.32
C ARG A 92 15.03 -22.44 21.58
N LEU A 93 15.64 -21.69 20.65
CA LEU A 93 15.81 -20.25 20.83
C LEU A 93 14.45 -19.54 20.70
N PRO A 94 14.17 -18.54 21.55
CA PRO A 94 12.87 -17.87 21.60
C PRO A 94 12.51 -17.07 20.33
N HIS A 95 13.49 -16.81 19.45
CA HIS A 95 13.31 -16.03 18.22
C HIS A 95 13.36 -16.89 16.95
N VAL A 96 13.38 -18.21 17.08
CA VAL A 96 13.46 -19.12 15.94
C VAL A 96 12.07 -19.68 15.65
N ALA A 97 11.54 -19.38 14.46
CA ALA A 97 10.24 -19.86 14.02
C ALA A 97 10.29 -21.29 13.47
N ALA A 98 11.34 -21.64 12.73
CA ALA A 98 11.53 -22.96 12.14
C ALA A 98 13.01 -23.25 11.88
N VAL A 99 13.38 -24.53 11.91
CA VAL A 99 14.72 -25.02 11.56
C VAL A 99 14.57 -26.25 10.67
N THR A 100 15.26 -26.27 9.55
CA THR A 100 15.36 -27.44 8.67
C THR A 100 16.81 -27.89 8.60
N ALA A 101 17.08 -29.12 9.05
CA ALA A 101 18.40 -29.72 8.85
C ALA A 101 18.53 -30.17 7.40
N VAL A 102 19.47 -29.57 6.67
CA VAL A 102 19.86 -30.01 5.33
C VAL A 102 21.15 -30.81 5.50
N ARG A 103 21.16 -32.02 4.96
CA ARG A 103 22.32 -32.92 5.02
C ARG A 103 23.32 -32.59 3.92
#